data_AF-C0BEJ4-F1
#
_entry.id   AF-C0BEJ4-F1
#
_cell.length_a   1.000
_cell.length_b   1.000
_cell.length_c   1.000
_cell.angle_alpha   90.00
_cell.angle_beta   90.00
_cell.angle_gamma   90.00
#
_symmetry.space_group_name_H-M   'P 1'
#
loop_
_entity.id
_entity.type
_entity.pdbx_description
1 polymer ?
#
loop_
_entity_poly.entity_id
_entity_poly.type
_entity_poly.pdbx_seq_one_letter_code
_entity_poly.pdbx_strand_id
1 'polypeptide(L)'
;MIPVQNIYYMLSYAFQALQAQNYKDLATENFHNTAELCAAILDKSISIQLKRGLGRDYVPKSESLSTLQGKLNISESIKTQTLLKKQMICTYDEFSTNTQFNQIIKSTMLLLLKANITNTRKKSLRNLLLFFF
;
A
#
# COMPACT_ATOMS: atom_id res chain seq x y z
N MET A 1 -5.05 -17.13 -28.23
CA MET A 1 -4.77 -16.16 -27.14
C MET A 1 -6.10 -15.64 -26.62
N ILE A 2 -6.27 -15.51 -25.30
CA ILE A 2 -7.51 -14.97 -24.71
C ILE A 2 -7.46 -13.44 -24.78
N PRO A 3 -8.50 -12.74 -25.27
CA PRO A 3 -8.58 -11.29 -25.24
C PRO A 3 -8.48 -10.75 -23.81
N VAL A 4 -7.72 -9.66 -23.60
CA VAL A 4 -7.56 -9.04 -22.27
C VAL A 4 -8.91 -8.60 -21.69
N GLN A 5 -9.85 -8.21 -22.54
CA GLN A 5 -11.22 -7.85 -22.13
C GLN A 5 -11.96 -9.01 -21.46
N ASN A 6 -11.78 -10.25 -21.93
CA ASN A 6 -12.39 -11.42 -21.29
C ASN A 6 -11.83 -11.65 -19.89
N ILE A 7 -10.54 -11.35 -19.68
CA ILE A 7 -9.91 -11.42 -18.36
C ILE A 7 -10.55 -10.39 -17.42
N TYR A 8 -10.82 -9.18 -17.89
CA TYR A 8 -11.56 -8.19 -17.09
C TYR A 8 -12.95 -8.69 -16.69
N TYR A 9 -13.72 -9.29 -17.60
CA TYR A 9 -15.05 -9.82 -17.26
C TYR A 9 -14.99 -11.01 -16.30
N MET A 10 -14.02 -11.91 -16.45
CA MET A 10 -13.82 -13.01 -15.49
C MET A 10 -13.46 -12.47 -14.09
N LEU A 11 -12.60 -11.44 -14.03
CA LEU A 11 -12.26 -10.78 -12.79
C LEU A 11 -13.43 -10.03 -12.18
N SER A 12 -14.25 -9.33 -12.97
CA SER A 12 -15.42 -8.62 -12.45
C SER A 12 -16.53 -9.55 -11.98
N TYR A 13 -16.59 -10.75 -12.54
CA TYR A 13 -17.42 -11.82 -12.01
C TYR A 13 -16.91 -12.33 -10.66
N ALA A 14 -15.61 -12.61 -10.55
CA ALA A 14 -15.00 -13.13 -9.31
C ALA A 14 -14.90 -12.09 -8.18
N PHE A 15 -14.67 -10.83 -8.53
CA PHE A 15 -14.46 -9.72 -7.59
C PHE A 15 -15.54 -8.66 -7.76
N GLN A 16 -16.55 -8.70 -6.88
CA GLN A 16 -17.67 -7.74 -6.88
C GLN A 16 -17.23 -6.27 -6.83
N ALA A 17 -16.05 -5.98 -6.26
CA ALA A 17 -15.48 -4.64 -6.21
C ALA A 17 -15.31 -4.00 -7.61
N LEU A 18 -15.06 -4.80 -8.65
CA LEU A 18 -14.91 -4.34 -10.04
C LEU A 18 -16.24 -4.11 -10.76
N GLN A 19 -17.37 -4.44 -10.14
CA GLN A 19 -18.70 -4.18 -10.69
C GLN A 19 -19.19 -2.75 -10.40
N ALA A 20 -18.48 -2.01 -9.53
CA ALA A 20 -18.84 -0.64 -9.18
C ALA A 20 -18.82 0.28 -10.42
N GLN A 21 -19.71 1.29 -10.45
CA GLN A 21 -19.84 2.23 -11.58
C GLN A 21 -18.51 2.88 -11.96
N ASN A 22 -17.63 3.09 -10.96
CA ASN A 22 -16.32 3.66 -11.15
C ASN A 22 -15.41 2.82 -12.06
N TYR A 23 -15.67 1.54 -12.34
CA TYR A 23 -14.81 0.72 -13.21
C TYR A 23 -15.37 0.52 -14.62
N LYS A 24 -16.56 1.04 -14.94
CA LYS A 24 -17.23 0.81 -16.24
C LYS A 24 -16.36 1.20 -17.44
N ASP A 25 -15.61 2.30 -17.36
CA ASP A 25 -14.74 2.76 -18.45
C ASP A 25 -13.64 1.74 -18.80
N LEU A 26 -13.20 0.93 -17.82
CA LEU A 26 -12.20 -0.12 -18.02
C LEU A 26 -12.74 -1.30 -18.84
N ALA A 27 -14.06 -1.49 -18.88
CA ALA A 27 -14.67 -2.54 -19.71
C ALA A 27 -14.56 -2.23 -21.21
N THR A 28 -14.41 -0.95 -21.56
CA THR A 28 -14.37 -0.45 -22.94
C THR A 28 -12.97 -0.01 -23.39
N GLU A 29 -12.01 0.09 -22.47
CA GLU A 29 -10.62 0.44 -22.80
C GLU A 29 -9.89 -0.74 -23.46
N ASN A 30 -9.13 -0.46 -24.52
CA ASN A 30 -8.31 -1.46 -25.20
C ASN A 30 -6.96 -1.61 -24.51
N PHE A 31 -6.70 -2.80 -23.96
CA PHE A 31 -5.44 -3.13 -23.30
C PHE A 31 -4.59 -4.08 -24.14
N HIS A 32 -3.32 -3.73 -24.32
CA HIS A 32 -2.36 -4.53 -25.09
C HIS A 32 -1.91 -5.80 -24.35
N ASN A 33 -1.96 -5.80 -23.02
CA ASN A 33 -1.60 -6.95 -22.18
C ASN A 33 -2.32 -6.87 -20.83
N THR A 34 -2.17 -7.91 -20.01
CA THR A 34 -2.81 -7.97 -18.68
C THR A 34 -2.20 -7.03 -17.66
N ALA A 35 -0.90 -6.70 -17.76
CA ALA A 35 -0.26 -5.74 -16.86
C ALA A 35 -0.85 -4.34 -17.02
N GLU A 36 -1.20 -3.96 -18.25
CA GLU A 36 -1.90 -2.71 -18.55
C GLU A 36 -3.27 -2.64 -17.89
N LEU A 37 -4.06 -3.72 -17.99
CA LEU A 37 -5.35 -3.83 -17.31
C LEU A 37 -5.18 -3.72 -15.79
N CYS A 38 -4.25 -4.49 -15.20
CA CYS A 38 -3.98 -4.46 -13.77
C CYS A 38 -3.53 -3.07 -13.29
N ALA A 39 -2.67 -2.39 -14.05
CA ALA A 39 -2.23 -1.04 -13.72
C ALA A 39 -3.38 -0.03 -13.79
N ALA A 40 -4.29 -0.16 -14.75
CA ALA A 40 -5.48 0.68 -14.85
C ALA A 40 -6.42 0.50 -13.65
N ILE A 41 -6.68 -0.76 -13.29
CA ILE A 41 -7.51 -1.12 -12.12
C ILE A 41 -6.87 -0.53 -10.86
N LEU A 42 -5.57 -0.74 -10.66
CA LEU A 42 -4.87 -0.30 -9.46
C LEU A 42 -4.83 1.23 -9.35
N ASP A 43 -4.49 1.92 -10.45
CA ASP A 43 -4.45 3.38 -10.51
C ASP A 43 -5.80 4.01 -10.13
N LYS A 44 -6.89 3.48 -10.68
CA LYS A 44 -8.26 3.94 -10.37
C LYS A 44 -8.65 3.62 -8.92
N SER A 45 -8.33 2.41 -8.45
CA SER A 45 -8.62 1.96 -7.09
C SER A 45 -7.93 2.85 -6.04
N ILE A 46 -6.63 3.09 -6.22
CA ILE A 46 -5.83 3.93 -5.32
C ILE A 46 -6.30 5.38 -5.38
N SER A 47 -6.61 5.90 -6.56
CA SER A 47 -7.13 7.27 -6.71
C SER A 47 -8.44 7.48 -5.93
N ILE A 48 -9.32 6.48 -5.91
CA ILE A 48 -10.55 6.50 -5.11
C ILE A 48 -10.23 6.39 -3.62
N GLN A 49 -9.29 5.51 -3.24
CA GLN A 49 -8.88 5.32 -1.85
C GLN A 49 -8.23 6.58 -1.28
N LEU A 50 -7.34 7.25 -2.01
CA LEU A 50 -6.64 8.46 -1.59
C LEU A 50 -7.60 9.61 -1.29
N LYS A 51 -8.73 9.72 -2.01
CA LYS A 51 -9.78 10.72 -1.70
C LYS A 51 -10.40 10.51 -0.32
N ARG A 52 -10.36 9.28 0.22
CA ARG A 52 -10.83 8.93 1.56
C ARG A 52 -9.71 8.94 2.61
N GLY A 53 -8.46 9.08 2.17
CA GLY A 53 -7.26 8.92 2.98
C GLY A 53 -6.69 7.50 2.94
N LEU A 54 -5.38 7.40 3.17
CA LEU A 54 -4.73 6.09 3.37
C LEU A 54 -5.17 5.48 4.69
N GLY A 55 -5.42 4.17 4.67
CA GLY A 55 -5.73 3.42 5.88
C GLY A 55 -4.59 3.55 6.88
N ARG A 56 -4.93 3.91 8.11
CA ARG A 56 -4.00 4.00 9.23
C ARG A 56 -4.38 2.96 10.27
N ASP A 57 -3.39 2.38 10.90
CA ASP A 57 -3.60 1.41 11.95
C ASP A 57 -2.55 1.56 13.04
N TYR A 58 -2.84 0.97 14.19
CA TYR A 58 -1.93 0.89 15.33
C TYR A 58 -0.92 -0.23 15.08
N VAL A 59 0.33 0.16 14.82
CA VAL A 59 1.44 -0.77 14.60
C VAL A 59 2.30 -0.81 15.87
N PRO A 60 2.52 -2.00 16.47
CA PRO A 60 3.33 -2.11 17.67
C PRO A 60 4.79 -1.78 17.33
N LYS A 61 5.35 -0.82 18.07
CA LYS A 61 6.72 -0.35 17.90
C LYS A 61 7.46 -0.44 19.23
N SER A 62 8.69 -0.94 19.20
CA SER A 62 9.57 -0.99 20.36
C SER A 62 10.87 -0.26 20.03
N GLU A 63 11.18 0.81 20.75
CA GLU A 63 12.40 1.58 20.51
C GLU A 63 12.95 2.22 21.80
N SER A 64 14.22 2.61 21.77
CA SER A 64 14.89 3.28 22.87
C SER A 64 14.54 4.78 22.86
N LEU A 65 13.71 5.20 23.81
CA LEU A 65 13.25 6.58 23.93
C LEU A 65 13.85 7.27 25.16
N SER A 66 14.17 8.56 25.01
CA SER A 66 14.53 9.42 26.15
C SER A 66 13.31 9.87 26.96
N THR A 67 12.12 9.74 26.37
CA THR A 67 10.82 10.00 27.00
C THR A 67 10.09 8.69 27.26
N LEU A 68 9.39 8.60 28.39
CA LEU A 68 8.62 7.41 28.73
C LEU A 68 7.29 7.41 27.97
N GLN A 69 7.04 6.37 27.19
CA GLN A 69 5.81 6.20 26.41
C GLN A 69 5.38 4.73 26.40
N GLY A 70 4.09 4.46 26.60
CA GLY A 70 3.54 3.11 26.56
C GLY A 70 4.14 2.17 27.63
N LYS A 71 4.38 0.92 27.24
CA LYS A 71 4.90 -0.13 28.11
C LYS A 71 6.43 -0.06 28.18
N LEU A 72 6.97 0.07 29.38
CA LEU A 72 8.42 0.06 29.61
C LEU A 72 8.96 -1.37 29.63
N ASN A 73 9.94 -1.66 28.78
CA ASN A 73 10.68 -2.92 28.82
C ASN A 73 11.96 -2.77 29.66
N ILE A 74 11.79 -2.83 30.98
CA ILE A 74 12.88 -2.63 31.94
C ILE A 74 13.97 -3.70 31.74
N SER A 75 13.57 -4.96 31.57
CA SER A 75 14.51 -6.07 31.37
C SER A 75 15.38 -5.86 30.13
N GLU A 76 14.80 -5.42 29.02
CA GLU A 76 15.55 -5.15 27.79
C GLU A 76 16.43 -3.90 27.93
N SER A 77 15.95 -2.87 28.63
CA SER A 77 16.69 -1.63 28.91
C SER A 77 17.94 -1.88 29.75
N ILE A 78 17.86 -2.79 30.73
CA ILE A 78 19.02 -3.21 31.54
C ILE A 78 19.99 -4.02 30.67
N LYS A 79 19.50 -4.98 29.88
CA LYS A 79 20.34 -5.81 29.00
C LYS A 79 21.12 -4.99 27.97
N THR A 80 20.49 -3.97 27.40
CA THR A 80 21.08 -3.10 26.38
C THR A 80 21.74 -1.84 26.96
N GLN A 81 21.73 -1.69 28.29
CA GLN A 81 22.32 -0.57 29.03
C GLN A 81 21.85 0.82 28.54
N THR A 82 20.62 0.93 28.03
CA THR A 82 20.07 2.20 27.51
C THR A 82 19.99 3.30 28.58
N LEU A 83 19.91 2.89 29.85
CA LEU A 83 19.95 3.77 31.02
C LEU A 83 21.22 4.65 31.06
N LEU A 84 22.37 4.16 30.57
CA LEU A 84 23.61 4.96 30.47
C LEU A 84 23.45 6.14 29.52
N LYS A 85 22.59 6.00 28.50
CA LYS A 85 22.22 7.05 27.56
C LYS A 85 21.01 7.86 28.02
N LYS A 86 20.53 7.63 29.25
CA LYS A 86 19.28 8.20 29.79
C LYS A 86 18.05 7.85 28.93
N GLN A 87 18.02 6.64 28.40
CA GLN A 87 16.93 6.11 27.57
C GLN A 87 16.35 4.81 28.14
N MET A 88 15.10 4.54 27.81
CA MET A 88 14.39 3.31 28.15
C MET A 88 13.79 2.70 26.89
N ILE A 89 13.85 1.37 26.77
CA ILE A 89 13.15 0.65 25.72
C ILE A 89 11.66 0.67 26.04
N CYS A 90 10.91 1.29 25.15
CA CYS A 90 9.48 1.55 25.28
C CYS A 90 8.75 0.87 24.13
N THR A 91 7.71 0.11 24.46
CA THR A 91 6.80 -0.52 23.49
C THR A 91 5.46 0.20 23.50
N TYR A 92 5.03 0.69 22.36
CA TYR A 92 3.78 1.43 22.21
C TYR A 92 3.20 1.22 20.82
N ASP A 93 1.92 1.53 20.67
CA ASP A 93 1.23 1.42 19.39
C ASP A 93 1.31 2.75 18.64
N GLU A 94 2.05 2.77 17.53
CA GLU A 94 2.20 3.93 16.66
C GLU A 94 1.05 3.96 15.65
N PHE A 95 0.27 5.05 15.65
CA PHE A 95 -0.80 5.23 14.65
C PHE A 95 -0.19 5.63 13.30
N SER A 96 0.03 4.64 12.44
CA SER A 96 0.89 4.75 11.26
C SER A 96 0.14 4.45 9.97
N THR A 97 0.56 5.10 8.87
CA THR A 97 0.17 4.72 7.51
C THR A 97 1.02 3.57 6.97
N ASN A 98 2.12 3.19 7.64
CA ASN A 98 2.98 2.10 7.20
C ASN A 98 2.41 0.72 7.62
N THR A 99 1.18 0.44 7.18
CA THR A 99 0.46 -0.80 7.45
C THR A 99 0.79 -1.86 6.39
N GLN A 100 0.59 -3.13 6.71
CA GLN A 100 0.80 -4.23 5.77
C GLN A 100 0.01 -4.03 4.46
N PHE A 101 -1.23 -3.55 4.55
CA PHE A 101 -2.06 -3.25 3.37
C PHE A 101 -1.43 -2.18 2.48
N ASN A 102 -0.95 -1.09 3.05
CA ASN A 102 -0.31 -0.02 2.28
C ASN A 102 1.05 -0.48 1.71
N GLN A 103 1.78 -1.36 2.41
CA GLN A 103 2.99 -1.98 1.89
C GLN A 103 2.72 -2.91 0.69
N ILE A 104 1.63 -3.69 0.73
CA ILE A 104 1.20 -4.53 -0.41
C ILE A 104 0.89 -3.65 -1.62
N ILE A 105 0.13 -2.57 -1.43
CA ILE A 105 -0.21 -1.63 -2.49
C ILE A 105 1.06 -0.99 -3.08
N LYS A 106 1.94 -0.46 -2.22
CA LYS A 106 3.24 0.14 -2.60
C LYS A 106 4.09 -0.84 -3.41
N SER A 107 4.23 -2.07 -2.91
CA SER A 107 5.02 -3.12 -3.58
C SER A 107 4.43 -3.53 -4.92
N THR A 108 3.10 -3.60 -5.02
CA THR A 108 2.40 -3.93 -6.28
C THR A 108 2.61 -2.84 -7.33
N MET A 109 2.55 -1.56 -6.94
CA MET A 109 2.88 -0.45 -7.84
C MET A 109 4.33 -0.53 -8.32
N LEU A 110 5.29 -0.81 -7.42
CA LEU A 110 6.71 -0.96 -7.77
C LEU A 110 6.95 -2.13 -8.73
N LEU A 111 6.20 -3.24 -8.57
CA LEU A 111 6.23 -4.37 -9.49
C LEU A 111 5.73 -3.95 -10.88
N LEU A 112 4.58 -3.28 -10.97
CA LEU A 112 3.99 -2.84 -12.23
C LEU A 112 4.84 -1.81 -12.97
N LEU A 113 5.59 -0.96 -12.26
CA LEU A 113 6.54 -0.03 -12.87
C LEU A 113 7.65 -0.73 -13.67
N LYS A 114 8.02 -1.96 -13.28
CA LYS A 114 8.98 -2.80 -13.99
C LYS A 114 8.35 -3.61 -15.12
N ALA A 115 7.02 -3.70 -15.17
CA ALA A 115 6.29 -4.44 -16.19
C ALA A 115 6.22 -3.67 -17.53
N ASN A 116 5.76 -4.39 -18.56
CA ASN A 116 5.50 -3.83 -19.89
C ASN A 116 4.18 -3.04 -19.90
N ILE A 117 4.22 -1.82 -19.37
CA ILE A 117 3.11 -0.86 -19.37
C ILE A 117 3.56 0.48 -20.00
N THR A 118 2.59 1.20 -20.55
CA THR A 118 2.75 2.51 -21.19
C THR A 118 3.37 3.55 -20.27
N ASN A 119 4.12 4.49 -20.86
CA ASN A 119 4.78 5.57 -20.11
C ASN A 119 3.80 6.48 -19.37
N THR A 120 2.61 6.68 -19.93
CA THR A 120 1.51 7.44 -19.29
C THR A 120 1.08 6.77 -17.99
N ARG A 121 0.84 5.45 -18.02
CA ARG A 121 0.48 4.65 -16.84
C ARG A 121 1.62 4.60 -15.82
N LYS A 122 2.88 4.44 -16.26
CA LYS A 122 4.06 4.53 -15.37
C LYS A 122 4.14 5.88 -14.65
N LYS A 123 3.86 6.98 -15.36
CA LYS A 123 3.85 8.32 -14.77
C LYS A 123 2.76 8.44 -13.70
N SER A 124 1.56 7.94 -13.97
CA SER A 124 0.46 7.94 -13.01
C SER A 124 0.80 7.16 -11.74
N LEU A 125 1.30 5.93 -11.87
CA LEU A 125 1.72 5.10 -10.73
C LEU A 125 2.84 5.76 -9.91
N ARG A 126 3.80 6.43 -10.56
CA ARG A 126 4.85 7.20 -9.85
C ARG A 126 4.29 8.35 -9.04
N ASN A 127 3.30 9.07 -9.57
CA ASN A 127 2.64 10.15 -8.83
C ASN A 127 1.89 9.59 -7.61
N LEU A 128 1.19 8.45 -7.77
CA LEU A 128 0.49 7.80 -6.66
C LEU A 128 1.46 7.30 -5.57
N LEU A 129 2.65 6.81 -5.94
CA LEU A 129 3.67 6.37 -4.98
C LEU A 129 4.13 7.47 -4.03
N LEU A 130 4.03 8.76 -4.40
CA LEU A 130 4.41 9.88 -3.52
C LEU A 130 3.57 9.94 -2.24
N PHE A 131 2.39 9.34 -2.23
CA PHE A 131 1.54 9.30 -1.03
C PHE A 131 1.91 8.16 -0.06
N PHE A 132 2.72 7.19 -0.49
CA PHE A 132 3.08 6.00 0.29
C PHE A 132 4.51 6.13 0.84
N PHE A 133 4.64 6.66 2.07
CA PHE A 133 5.92 6.77 2.79
C PHE A 133 6.35 5.44 3.39
#